data_AF-A0A2V9RTW0-F1
#
_entry.id   AF-A0A2V9RTW0-F1
#
_cell.length_a   1.000
_cell.length_b   1.000
_cell.length_c   1.000
_cell.angle_alpha   90.00
_cell.angle_beta   90.00
_cell.angle_gamma   90.00
#
_symmetry.space_group_name_H-M   'P 1'
#
loop_
_entity.id
_entity.type
_entity.pdbx_description
1 polymer ?
#
loop_
_entity_poly.entity_id
_entity_poly.type
_entity_poly.pdbx_seq_one_letter_code
_entity_poly.pdbx_strand_id
1 'polypeptide(L)'
;MATHPVLKENSSYVDRVRRFNRFYTRRIGLLQEGLLQSPFSLTEVRVLYEIARRQKSTATELSNELGLDGGYLSRILGNFEKSGLVSRTPSATDARQSFLALTVRGQKIFSSLDRQQSAEVAAMLGKLHVSEQKHLASSMQRIEELLGERPRPKPAYRLREHRPGDMGWIVHRHGALYAQEYGYNERFEALVAGIVAEFIQNFDAKRERCWIAEKDGEVVGSIFLVMKSKQVAKLRLLLVEPAARGLGIGKRLVSECVRFARQAGYRKIVLWTQSELPAARHLYEQAGFRLVSKRPHRSWGRDDLVAETWALTLQ
;
A
#
# COMPACT_ATOMS: atom_id res chain seq x y z
N MET A 1 -15.08 -36.06 -15.98
CA MET A 1 -15.74 -34.74 -15.80
C MET A 1 -15.39 -34.23 -14.40
N ALA A 2 -14.32 -33.46 -14.26
CA ALA A 2 -13.96 -32.81 -13.01
C ALA A 2 -13.97 -31.29 -13.25
N THR A 3 -15.04 -30.62 -12.85
CA THR A 3 -15.16 -29.16 -12.90
C THR A 3 -14.45 -28.56 -11.69
N HIS A 4 -13.44 -27.75 -11.97
CA HIS A 4 -12.51 -27.15 -11.01
C HIS A 4 -13.18 -26.25 -9.94
N PRO A 5 -12.82 -26.37 -8.64
CA PRO A 5 -13.30 -25.50 -7.56
C PRO A 5 -12.93 -24.01 -7.73
N VAL A 6 -11.81 -23.73 -8.40
CA VAL A 6 -11.24 -22.38 -8.63
C VAL A 6 -12.18 -21.49 -9.46
N LEU A 7 -12.98 -22.07 -10.36
CA LEU A 7 -13.93 -21.32 -11.19
C LEU A 7 -15.17 -20.85 -10.39
N LYS A 8 -15.58 -21.59 -9.36
CA LYS A 8 -16.73 -21.21 -8.51
C LYS A 8 -16.39 -20.03 -7.59
N GLU A 9 -15.18 -19.98 -7.04
CA GLU A 9 -14.73 -18.86 -6.20
C GLU A 9 -14.53 -17.58 -7.03
N ASN A 10 -13.96 -17.68 -8.23
CA ASN A 10 -13.82 -16.54 -9.14
C ASN A 10 -15.18 -15.93 -9.55
N SER A 11 -16.23 -16.74 -9.71
CA SER A 11 -17.58 -16.22 -9.97
C SER A 11 -18.10 -15.35 -8.82
N SER A 12 -17.83 -15.74 -7.57
CA SER A 12 -18.29 -14.98 -6.39
C SER A 12 -17.64 -13.58 -6.32
N TYR A 13 -16.36 -13.46 -6.67
CA TYR A 13 -15.66 -12.18 -6.68
C TYR A 13 -16.14 -11.27 -7.82
N VAL A 14 -16.34 -11.83 -9.02
CA VAL A 14 -16.89 -11.08 -10.17
C VAL A 14 -18.28 -10.52 -9.83
N ASP A 15 -19.15 -11.33 -9.22
CA ASP A 15 -20.50 -10.89 -8.85
C ASP A 15 -20.49 -9.79 -7.78
N ARG A 16 -19.55 -9.85 -6.82
CA ARG A 16 -19.35 -8.78 -5.82
C ARG A 16 -18.95 -7.47 -6.48
N VAL A 17 -17.97 -7.48 -7.41
CA VAL A 17 -17.53 -6.29 -8.14
C VAL A 17 -18.67 -5.73 -9.00
N ARG A 18 -19.39 -6.58 -9.75
CA ARG A 18 -20.53 -6.14 -10.56
C ARG A 18 -21.65 -5.54 -9.71
N ARG A 19 -21.92 -6.11 -8.53
CA ARG A 19 -22.88 -5.56 -7.57
C ARG A 19 -22.43 -4.20 -7.04
N PHE A 20 -21.15 -4.07 -6.67
CA PHE A 20 -20.57 -2.79 -6.25
C PHE A 20 -20.69 -1.72 -7.34
N ASN A 21 -20.31 -2.02 -8.59
CA ASN A 21 -20.40 -1.07 -9.69
C ASN A 21 -21.85 -0.59 -9.92
N ARG A 22 -22.83 -1.50 -9.93
CA ARG A 22 -24.25 -1.11 -10.06
C ARG A 22 -24.73 -0.23 -8.91
N PHE A 23 -24.34 -0.56 -7.68
CA PHE A 23 -24.64 0.25 -6.50
C PHE A 23 -24.01 1.64 -6.62
N TYR A 24 -22.72 1.70 -6.96
CA TYR A 24 -21.95 2.94 -7.00
C TYR A 24 -22.42 3.87 -8.14
N THR A 25 -22.66 3.33 -9.33
CA THR A 25 -23.25 4.04 -10.47
C THR A 25 -24.57 4.73 -10.13
N ARG A 26 -25.46 4.05 -9.38
CA ARG A 26 -26.70 4.67 -8.88
C ARG A 26 -26.41 5.70 -7.80
N ARG A 27 -25.43 5.43 -6.93
CA ARG A 27 -25.08 6.28 -5.79
C ARG A 27 -24.50 7.63 -6.22
N ILE A 28 -23.71 7.68 -7.29
CA ILE A 28 -23.11 8.92 -7.84
C ILE A 28 -24.00 9.62 -8.88
N GLY A 29 -25.25 9.16 -9.06
CA GLY A 29 -26.19 9.79 -9.99
C GLY A 29 -25.80 9.69 -11.47
N LEU A 30 -24.92 8.75 -11.86
CA LEU A 30 -24.38 8.64 -13.23
C LEU A 30 -25.48 8.50 -14.31
N LEU A 31 -26.63 7.94 -13.94
CA LEU A 31 -27.75 7.67 -14.85
C LEU A 31 -28.86 8.74 -14.79
N GLN A 32 -28.66 9.82 -14.03
CA GLN A 32 -29.61 10.93 -13.98
C GLN A 32 -29.37 11.89 -15.15
N GLU A 33 -30.44 12.45 -15.72
CA GLU A 33 -30.32 13.51 -16.74
C GLU A 33 -29.75 14.78 -16.12
N GLY A 34 -28.58 15.21 -16.61
CA GLY A 34 -27.85 16.35 -16.07
C GLY A 34 -27.13 16.02 -14.76
N LEU A 35 -25.82 16.26 -14.72
CA LEU A 35 -25.06 16.10 -13.47
C LEU A 35 -25.46 17.21 -12.50
N LEU A 36 -25.84 16.87 -11.26
CA LEU A 36 -26.19 17.83 -10.20
C LEU A 36 -27.34 18.79 -10.57
N GLN A 37 -28.33 18.33 -11.35
CA GLN A 37 -29.43 19.17 -11.87
C GLN A 37 -28.92 20.34 -12.75
N SER A 38 -27.72 20.19 -13.31
CA SER A 38 -27.14 21.15 -14.25
C SER A 38 -27.49 20.76 -15.69
N PRO A 39 -27.41 21.69 -16.65
CA PRO A 39 -27.61 21.37 -18.07
C PRO A 39 -26.47 20.55 -18.69
N PHE A 40 -25.45 20.18 -17.91
CA PHE A 40 -24.27 19.48 -18.39
C PHE A 40 -24.34 17.98 -18.09
N SER A 41 -23.95 17.17 -19.08
CA SER A 41 -23.68 15.75 -18.90
C SER A 41 -22.44 15.51 -18.04
N LEU A 42 -22.27 14.30 -17.49
CA LEU A 42 -21.06 13.94 -16.75
C LEU A 42 -19.80 14.17 -17.59
N THR A 43 -19.83 13.77 -18.87
CA THR A 43 -18.68 13.91 -19.76
C THR A 43 -18.32 15.38 -19.94
N GLU A 44 -19.32 16.26 -20.12
CA GLU A 44 -19.10 17.70 -20.23
C GLU A 44 -18.49 18.29 -18.96
N VAL A 45 -19.00 17.94 -17.78
CA VAL A 45 -18.42 18.39 -16.51
C VAL A 45 -17.00 17.85 -16.33
N ARG A 46 -16.73 16.61 -16.74
CA ARG A 46 -15.39 16.02 -16.66
C ARG A 46 -14.40 16.73 -17.59
N VAL A 47 -14.82 17.12 -18.78
CA VAL A 47 -14.00 17.94 -19.69
C VAL A 47 -13.71 19.31 -19.07
N LEU A 48 -14.71 19.98 -18.49
CA LEU A 48 -14.49 21.26 -17.77
C LEU A 48 -13.52 21.10 -16.59
N TYR A 49 -13.63 20.01 -15.84
CA TYR A 49 -12.74 19.69 -14.72
C TYR A 49 -11.28 19.55 -15.15
N GLU A 50 -11.02 18.76 -16.19
CA GLU A 50 -9.64 18.55 -16.68
C GLU A 50 -9.04 19.83 -17.28
N ILE A 51 -9.87 20.68 -17.93
CA ILE A 51 -9.42 22.00 -18.39
C ILE A 51 -9.14 22.94 -17.20
N ALA A 52 -9.97 22.93 -16.15
CA ALA A 52 -9.82 23.80 -15.00
C ALA A 52 -8.56 23.49 -14.16
N ARG A 53 -8.21 22.20 -14.02
CA ARG A 53 -7.07 21.78 -13.18
C ARG A 53 -5.72 21.88 -13.85
N ARG A 54 -5.67 21.90 -15.18
CA ARG A 54 -4.44 21.96 -15.95
C ARG A 54 -4.20 23.39 -16.44
N GLN A 55 -2.97 23.88 -16.31
CA GLN A 55 -2.63 25.24 -16.77
C GLN A 55 -2.60 25.35 -18.30
N LYS A 56 -2.31 24.24 -19.00
CA LYS A 56 -2.30 24.14 -20.46
C LYS A 56 -2.74 22.72 -20.83
N SER A 57 -3.85 22.59 -21.54
CA SER A 57 -4.36 21.31 -22.05
C SER A 57 -4.61 21.40 -23.54
N THR A 58 -4.17 20.39 -24.29
CA THR A 58 -4.57 20.20 -25.68
C THR A 58 -5.79 19.28 -25.78
N ALA A 59 -6.51 19.34 -26.90
CA ALA A 59 -7.62 18.41 -27.15
C ALA A 59 -7.14 16.94 -27.18
N THR A 60 -5.95 16.67 -27.71
CA THR A 60 -5.38 15.32 -27.76
C THR A 60 -5.10 14.75 -26.37
N GLU A 61 -4.52 15.55 -25.47
CA GLU A 61 -4.26 15.13 -24.08
C GLU A 61 -5.56 14.85 -23.33
N LEU A 62 -6.59 15.69 -23.52
CA LEU A 62 -7.92 15.47 -22.93
C LEU A 62 -8.59 14.21 -23.47
N SER A 63 -8.49 13.96 -24.77
CA SER A 63 -9.05 12.76 -25.42
C SER A 63 -8.45 11.49 -24.82
N ASN A 64 -7.12 11.46 -24.69
CA ASN A 64 -6.38 10.32 -24.15
C ASN A 64 -6.69 10.09 -22.66
N GLU A 65 -6.69 11.15 -21.85
CA GLU A 65 -6.98 11.05 -20.41
C GLU A 65 -8.39 10.53 -20.13
N LEU A 66 -9.37 11.06 -20.87
CA LEU A 66 -10.78 10.74 -20.64
C LEU A 66 -11.25 9.51 -21.42
N GLY A 67 -10.40 8.91 -22.24
CA GLY A 67 -10.75 7.81 -23.12
C GLY A 67 -11.86 8.17 -24.13
N LEU A 68 -11.94 9.44 -24.54
CA LEU A 68 -12.96 9.94 -25.46
C LEU A 68 -12.45 9.90 -26.90
N ASP A 69 -13.35 9.69 -27.86
CA ASP A 69 -13.07 9.89 -29.27
C ASP A 69 -12.89 11.38 -29.61
N GLY A 70 -11.93 11.69 -30.48
CA GLY A 70 -11.57 13.07 -30.82
C GLY A 70 -12.69 13.84 -31.52
N GLY A 71 -13.54 13.16 -32.29
CA GLY A 71 -14.72 13.76 -32.91
C GLY A 71 -15.79 14.12 -31.89
N TYR A 72 -16.02 13.25 -30.90
CA TYR A 72 -16.95 13.54 -29.80
C TYR A 72 -16.46 14.68 -28.91
N LEU A 73 -15.19 14.66 -28.50
CA LEU A 73 -14.59 15.75 -27.72
C LEU A 73 -14.65 17.09 -28.47
N SER A 74 -14.39 17.09 -29.78
CA SER A 74 -14.46 18.31 -30.60
C SER A 74 -15.86 18.94 -30.60
N ARG A 75 -16.93 18.13 -30.62
CA ARG A 75 -18.31 18.63 -30.51
C ARG A 75 -18.58 19.28 -29.14
N ILE A 76 -18.12 18.65 -28.05
CA ILE A 76 -18.23 19.20 -26.70
C ILE A 76 -17.52 20.56 -26.62
N LEU A 77 -16.26 20.61 -27.04
CA LEU A 77 -15.46 21.84 -26.99
C LEU A 77 -16.07 22.95 -27.86
N GLY A 78 -16.59 22.62 -29.05
CA GLY A 78 -17.28 23.60 -29.90
C GLY A 78 -18.55 24.17 -29.26
N ASN A 79 -19.30 23.36 -28.53
CA ASN A 79 -20.47 23.83 -27.77
C ASN A 79 -20.06 24.74 -26.60
N PHE A 80 -18.96 24.42 -25.92
CA PHE A 80 -18.41 25.25 -24.85
C PHE A 80 -17.90 26.60 -25.36
N GLU A 81 -17.24 26.63 -26.52
CA GLU A 81 -16.79 27.88 -27.16
C GLU A 81 -17.98 28.76 -27.55
N LYS A 82 -19.00 28.18 -28.21
CA LYS A 82 -20.25 28.90 -28.55
C LYS A 82 -20.95 29.46 -27.31
N SER A 83 -20.88 28.74 -26.20
CA SER A 83 -21.46 29.15 -24.91
C SER A 83 -20.55 30.09 -24.11
N GLY A 84 -19.35 30.39 -24.61
CA GLY A 84 -18.37 31.26 -23.96
C GLY A 84 -17.77 30.68 -22.69
N LEU A 85 -17.70 29.35 -22.55
CA LEU A 85 -17.16 28.64 -21.38
C LEU A 85 -15.67 28.31 -21.53
N VAL A 86 -15.24 28.00 -22.76
CA VAL A 86 -13.87 27.63 -23.10
C VAL A 86 -13.34 28.55 -24.20
N SER A 87 -12.06 28.88 -24.13
CA SER A 87 -11.32 29.57 -25.19
C SER A 87 -10.17 28.69 -25.71
N ARG A 88 -9.85 28.83 -26.99
CA ARG A 88 -8.67 28.24 -27.63
C ARG A 88 -7.62 29.30 -27.95
N THR A 89 -6.37 28.99 -27.66
CA THR A 89 -5.22 29.79 -28.09
C THR A 89 -4.27 28.89 -28.89
N PRO A 90 -3.90 29.25 -30.14
CA PRO A 90 -2.93 28.48 -30.91
C PRO A 90 -1.61 28.31 -30.15
N SER A 91 -0.99 27.14 -30.25
CA SER A 91 0.34 26.93 -29.69
C SER A 91 1.37 27.69 -30.53
N ALA A 92 2.27 28.41 -29.85
CA ALA A 92 3.39 29.11 -30.50
C ALA A 92 4.43 28.14 -31.11
N THR A 93 4.45 26.88 -30.66
CA THR A 93 5.42 25.86 -31.10
C THR A 93 4.86 24.85 -32.12
N ASP A 94 3.54 24.70 -32.21
CA ASP A 94 2.90 23.83 -33.21
C ASP A 94 1.52 24.40 -33.60
N ALA A 95 1.40 24.94 -34.81
CA ALA A 95 0.16 25.53 -35.32
C ALA A 95 -1.01 24.52 -35.40
N ARG A 96 -0.74 23.21 -35.33
CA ARG A 96 -1.76 22.16 -35.28
C ARG A 96 -2.31 21.93 -33.87
N GLN A 97 -1.70 22.53 -32.84
CA GLN A 97 -2.14 22.43 -31.46
C GLN A 97 -2.75 23.74 -30.98
N SER A 98 -3.78 23.63 -30.16
CA SER A 98 -4.38 24.76 -29.46
C SER A 98 -4.50 24.42 -27.98
N PHE A 99 -4.13 25.37 -27.14
CA PHE A 99 -4.31 25.30 -25.70
C PHE A 99 -5.73 25.71 -25.35
N LEU A 100 -6.36 24.90 -24.51
CA LEU A 100 -7.70 25.10 -23.98
C LEU A 100 -7.60 25.73 -22.60
N ALA A 101 -8.44 26.72 -22.36
CA ALA A 101 -8.59 27.36 -21.05
C ALA A 101 -10.06 27.67 -20.78
N LEU A 102 -10.46 27.65 -19.51
CA LEU A 102 -11.77 28.18 -19.11
C LEU A 102 -11.76 29.71 -19.22
N THR A 103 -12.85 30.27 -19.72
CA THR A 103 -13.10 31.72 -19.63
C THR A 103 -13.48 32.09 -18.19
N VAL A 104 -13.57 33.40 -17.88
CA VAL A 104 -14.12 33.87 -16.59
C VAL A 104 -15.52 33.30 -16.32
N ARG A 105 -16.37 33.23 -17.36
CA ARG A 105 -17.70 32.61 -17.28
C ARG A 105 -17.61 31.11 -17.03
N GLY A 106 -16.75 30.42 -17.77
CA GLY A 106 -16.49 28.99 -17.61
C GLY A 106 -16.03 28.64 -16.20
N GLN A 107 -15.09 29.42 -15.65
CA GLN A 107 -14.58 29.25 -14.30
C GLN A 107 -15.68 29.44 -13.24
N LYS A 108 -16.57 30.43 -13.41
CA LYS A 108 -17.69 30.67 -12.49
C LYS A 108 -18.67 29.50 -12.49
N ILE A 109 -19.02 28.98 -13.67
CA ILE A 109 -19.90 27.82 -13.81
C ILE A 109 -19.25 26.57 -13.21
N PHE A 110 -18.00 26.29 -13.58
CA PHE A 110 -17.25 25.15 -13.06
C PHE A 110 -17.13 25.21 -11.53
N SER A 111 -16.81 26.37 -10.95
CA SER A 111 -16.71 26.54 -9.50
C SER A 111 -18.04 26.30 -8.77
N SER A 112 -19.18 26.60 -9.43
CA SER A 112 -20.51 26.27 -8.89
C SER A 112 -20.75 24.76 -8.89
N LEU A 113 -20.42 24.09 -9.99
CA LEU A 113 -20.56 22.64 -10.14
C LEU A 113 -19.67 21.89 -9.15
N ASP A 114 -18.39 22.27 -9.05
CA ASP A 114 -17.41 21.67 -8.15
C ASP A 114 -17.81 21.82 -6.67
N ARG A 115 -18.38 22.97 -6.30
CA ARG A 115 -18.93 23.20 -4.96
C ARG A 115 -20.14 22.31 -4.67
N GLN A 116 -21.07 22.18 -5.62
CA GLN A 116 -22.23 21.31 -5.47
C GLN A 116 -21.81 19.84 -5.33
N GLN A 117 -20.87 19.39 -6.17
CA GLN A 117 -20.32 18.04 -6.10
C GLN A 117 -19.64 17.79 -4.74
N SER A 118 -18.83 18.72 -4.28
CA SER A 118 -18.15 18.64 -2.98
C SER A 118 -19.15 18.60 -1.83
N ALA A 119 -20.22 19.41 -1.89
CA ALA A 119 -21.27 19.42 -0.88
C ALA A 119 -22.04 18.08 -0.82
N GLU A 120 -22.30 17.44 -1.96
CA GLU A 120 -22.96 16.13 -2.00
C GLU A 120 -22.08 15.04 -1.39
N VAL A 121 -20.78 15.01 -1.72
CA VAL A 121 -19.82 14.08 -1.12
C VAL A 121 -19.70 14.34 0.39
N ALA A 122 -19.62 15.60 0.82
CA ALA A 122 -19.57 15.95 2.23
C ALA A 122 -20.85 15.53 2.97
N ALA A 123 -22.03 15.74 2.39
CA ALA A 123 -23.29 15.29 2.96
C ALA A 123 -23.40 13.75 3.04
N MET A 124 -22.79 13.03 2.08
CA MET A 124 -22.68 11.58 2.13
C MET A 124 -21.78 11.12 3.28
N LEU A 125 -20.60 11.73 3.43
CA LEU A 125 -19.63 11.40 4.47
C LEU A 125 -20.11 11.82 5.87
N GLY A 126 -20.86 12.92 5.97
CA GLY A 126 -21.41 13.43 7.24
C GLY A 126 -22.39 12.48 7.93
N LYS A 127 -22.89 11.44 7.23
CA LYS A 127 -23.72 10.36 7.82
C LYS A 127 -22.90 9.30 8.54
N LEU A 128 -21.58 9.35 8.45
CA LEU A 128 -20.64 8.37 8.98
C LEU A 128 -19.82 8.98 10.12
N HIS A 129 -19.42 8.16 11.09
CA HIS A 129 -18.43 8.56 12.09
C HIS A 129 -17.06 8.83 11.45
N VAL A 130 -16.23 9.64 12.10
CA VAL A 130 -14.89 10.01 11.58
C VAL A 130 -14.00 8.79 11.30
N SER A 131 -14.11 7.73 12.11
CA SER A 131 -13.39 6.47 11.88
C SER A 131 -13.86 5.76 10.61
N GLU A 132 -15.16 5.73 10.36
CA GLU A 132 -15.77 5.13 9.16
C GLU A 132 -15.45 5.94 7.90
N GLN A 133 -15.44 7.28 8.00
CA GLN A 133 -15.01 8.15 6.89
C GLN A 133 -13.56 7.83 6.47
N LYS A 134 -12.66 7.69 7.45
CA LYS A 134 -11.26 7.30 7.20
C LYS A 134 -11.17 5.92 6.56
N HIS A 135 -11.92 4.94 7.09
CA HIS A 135 -11.92 3.57 6.57
C HIS A 135 -12.46 3.48 5.14
N LEU A 136 -13.50 4.25 4.82
CA LEU A 136 -14.06 4.32 3.48
C LEU A 136 -13.05 4.95 2.50
N ALA A 137 -12.43 6.07 2.87
CA ALA A 137 -11.42 6.74 2.05
C ALA A 137 -10.21 5.83 1.76
N SER A 138 -9.69 5.13 2.78
CA SER A 138 -8.59 4.17 2.58
C SER A 138 -8.98 2.99 1.70
N SER A 139 -10.23 2.51 1.82
CA SER A 139 -10.75 1.44 0.97
C SER A 139 -10.87 1.87 -0.49
N MET A 140 -11.31 3.10 -0.75
CA MET A 140 -11.38 3.67 -2.11
C MET A 140 -9.99 3.81 -2.73
N GLN A 141 -9.02 4.33 -1.97
CA GLN A 141 -7.62 4.38 -2.40
C GLN A 141 -7.11 2.97 -2.75
N ARG A 142 -7.44 1.96 -1.94
CA ARG A 142 -7.07 0.56 -2.22
C ARG A 142 -7.69 0.04 -3.52
N ILE A 143 -8.94 0.41 -3.81
CA ILE A 143 -9.61 0.04 -5.06
C ILE A 143 -8.91 0.69 -6.25
N GLU A 144 -8.64 2.00 -6.21
CA GLU A 144 -7.90 2.74 -7.26
C GLU A 144 -6.52 2.12 -7.49
N GLU A 145 -5.84 1.76 -6.41
CA GLU A 145 -4.53 1.13 -6.43
C GLU A 145 -4.50 -0.26 -7.10
N LEU A 146 -5.59 -1.02 -6.97
CA LEU A 146 -5.72 -2.38 -7.50
C LEU A 146 -6.26 -2.39 -8.94
N LEU A 147 -7.10 -1.41 -9.30
CA LEU A 147 -7.73 -1.31 -10.61
C LEU A 147 -7.02 -0.34 -11.58
N GLY A 148 -6.20 0.58 -11.08
CA GLY A 148 -5.49 1.56 -11.89
C GLY A 148 -4.29 0.98 -12.63
N GLU A 149 -4.06 1.44 -13.86
CA GLU A 149 -2.83 1.19 -14.62
C GLU A 149 -1.68 1.98 -13.97
N ARG A 150 -0.94 1.37 -13.05
CA ARG A 150 0.15 2.07 -12.33
C ARG A 150 1.35 2.35 -13.27
N PRO A 151 1.80 3.60 -13.46
CA PRO A 151 3.21 3.86 -13.63
C PRO A 151 3.90 3.50 -12.31
N ARG A 152 4.81 2.51 -12.29
CA ARG A 152 5.51 2.07 -11.07
C ARG A 152 6.46 3.17 -10.56
N PRO A 153 6.26 3.77 -9.36
CA PRO A 153 7.32 4.50 -8.68
C PRO A 153 8.03 3.56 -7.68
N LYS A 154 9.27 3.95 -7.31
CA LYS A 154 10.17 3.28 -6.33
C LYS A 154 9.47 2.78 -5.06
N PRO A 155 10.00 1.75 -4.37
CA PRO A 155 9.26 1.05 -3.32
C PRO A 155 8.81 2.01 -2.21
N ALA A 156 7.49 2.22 -2.11
CA ALA A 156 6.82 3.11 -1.18
C ALA A 156 6.69 2.47 0.23
N TYR A 157 7.80 2.12 0.87
CA TYR A 157 7.80 1.72 2.28
C TYR A 157 8.88 2.49 3.05
N ARG A 158 8.61 2.79 4.32
CA ARG A 158 9.57 3.41 5.25
C ARG A 158 9.96 2.42 6.33
N LEU A 159 11.19 2.54 6.82
CA LEU A 159 11.61 1.91 8.07
C LEU A 159 11.62 2.95 9.17
N ARG A 160 11.01 2.62 10.31
CA ARG A 160 11.00 3.47 11.51
C ARG A 160 11.32 2.67 12.76
N GLU A 161 11.63 3.37 13.84
CA GLU A 161 11.73 2.75 15.16
C GLU A 161 10.34 2.34 15.69
N HIS A 162 10.35 1.43 16.66
CA HIS A 162 9.13 0.99 17.33
C HIS A 162 8.49 2.09 18.17
N ARG A 163 7.17 2.00 18.36
CA ARG A 163 6.33 2.87 19.19
C ARG A 163 5.27 2.04 19.93
N PRO A 164 4.54 2.63 20.92
CA PRO A 164 3.42 1.96 21.56
C PRO A 164 2.43 1.39 20.52
N GLY A 165 1.98 0.16 20.76
CA GLY A 165 1.13 -0.61 19.84
C GLY A 165 1.89 -1.59 18.93
N ASP A 166 3.14 -1.31 18.55
CA ASP A 166 3.89 -2.19 17.62
C ASP A 166 4.19 -3.56 18.23
N MET A 167 4.49 -3.64 19.53
CA MET A 167 4.78 -4.93 20.18
C MET A 167 3.56 -5.85 20.19
N GLY A 168 2.37 -5.30 20.42
CA GLY A 168 1.12 -6.05 20.31
C GLY A 168 0.88 -6.53 18.87
N TRP A 169 1.15 -5.67 17.88
CA TRP A 169 1.10 -6.06 16.47
C TRP A 169 2.09 -7.19 16.16
N ILE A 170 3.35 -7.10 16.62
CA ILE A 170 4.39 -8.10 16.38
C ILE A 170 3.98 -9.46 16.94
N VAL A 171 3.46 -9.50 18.18
CA VAL A 171 2.96 -10.74 18.81
C VAL A 171 1.82 -11.33 18.00
N HIS A 172 0.79 -10.52 17.73
CA HIS A 172 -0.39 -10.95 16.98
C HIS A 172 -0.03 -11.49 15.59
N ARG A 173 0.82 -10.78 14.84
CA ARG A 173 1.17 -11.16 13.47
C ARG A 173 2.07 -12.37 13.40
N HIS A 174 3.03 -12.53 14.31
CA HIS A 174 3.81 -13.75 14.37
C HIS A 174 2.95 -14.96 14.76
N GLY A 175 2.06 -14.82 15.76
CA GLY A 175 1.14 -15.88 16.16
C GLY A 175 0.23 -16.33 15.01
N ALA A 176 -0.52 -15.38 14.44
CA ALA A 176 -1.50 -15.66 13.38
C ALA A 176 -0.85 -16.20 12.10
N LEU A 177 0.23 -15.56 11.61
CA LEU A 177 0.84 -15.98 10.35
C LEU A 177 1.58 -17.31 10.47
N TYR A 178 2.28 -17.57 11.59
CA TYR A 178 2.99 -18.85 11.72
C TYR A 178 2.04 -20.02 12.00
N ALA A 179 0.91 -19.77 12.66
CA ALA A 179 -0.16 -20.77 12.75
C ALA A 179 -0.72 -21.11 11.36
N GLN A 180 -1.00 -20.09 10.55
CA GLN A 180 -1.57 -20.27 9.21
C GLN A 180 -0.58 -20.93 8.22
N GLU A 181 0.68 -20.50 8.19
CA GLU A 181 1.65 -20.93 7.18
C GLU A 181 2.42 -22.20 7.59
N TYR A 182 2.62 -22.43 8.88
CA TYR A 182 3.49 -23.50 9.40
C TYR A 182 2.81 -24.40 10.45
N GLY A 183 1.55 -24.15 10.79
CA GLY A 183 0.81 -24.98 11.76
C GLY A 183 1.35 -24.89 13.19
N TYR A 184 2.01 -23.78 13.55
CA TYR A 184 2.45 -23.55 14.93
C TYR A 184 1.25 -23.21 15.82
N ASN A 185 1.33 -23.58 17.10
CA ASN A 185 0.28 -23.26 18.06
C ASN A 185 0.62 -22.03 18.94
N GLU A 186 -0.27 -21.71 19.87
CA GLU A 186 -0.20 -20.54 20.75
C GLU A 186 1.08 -20.48 21.61
N ARG A 187 1.80 -21.59 21.78
CA ARG A 187 3.10 -21.59 22.47
C ARG A 187 4.17 -20.81 21.71
N PHE A 188 4.06 -20.71 20.37
CA PHE A 188 4.94 -19.83 19.59
C PHE A 188 4.60 -18.36 19.82
N GLU A 189 3.31 -18.03 19.86
CA GLU A 189 2.85 -16.67 20.20
C GLU A 189 3.33 -16.26 21.60
N ALA A 190 3.23 -17.16 22.59
CA ALA A 190 3.74 -16.93 23.94
C ALA A 190 5.26 -16.68 23.97
N LEU A 191 6.04 -17.39 23.14
CA LEU A 191 7.48 -17.13 22.99
C LEU A 191 7.73 -15.72 22.43
N VAL A 192 6.98 -15.30 21.41
CA VAL A 192 7.10 -13.97 20.83
C VAL A 192 6.73 -12.90 21.86
N ALA A 193 5.66 -13.11 22.62
CA ALA A 193 5.23 -12.24 23.72
C ALA A 193 6.33 -12.07 24.77
N GLY A 194 6.98 -13.16 25.17
CA GLY A 194 8.11 -13.12 26.09
C GLY A 194 9.29 -12.30 25.55
N ILE A 195 9.62 -12.45 24.26
CA ILE A 195 10.72 -11.72 23.63
C ILE A 195 10.43 -10.21 23.58
N VAL A 196 9.22 -9.80 23.19
CA VAL A 196 8.90 -8.36 23.09
C VAL A 196 8.79 -7.72 24.48
N ALA A 197 8.31 -8.45 25.48
CA ALA A 197 8.25 -7.98 26.86
C ALA A 197 9.65 -7.75 27.44
N GLU A 198 10.54 -8.75 27.30
CA GLU A 198 11.94 -8.66 27.74
C GLU A 198 12.67 -7.49 27.04
N PHE A 199 12.44 -7.32 25.74
CA PHE A 199 13.03 -6.22 24.96
C PHE A 199 12.61 -4.86 25.50
N ILE A 200 11.32 -4.58 25.68
CA ILE A 200 10.86 -3.27 26.15
C ILE A 200 11.31 -2.99 27.59
N GLN A 201 11.29 -4.00 28.46
CA GLN A 201 11.68 -3.82 29.86
C GLN A 201 13.16 -3.47 30.03
N ASN A 202 14.03 -3.96 29.14
CA ASN A 202 15.48 -3.82 29.25
C ASN A 202 16.11 -3.04 28.09
N PHE A 203 15.29 -2.31 27.32
CA PHE A 203 15.72 -1.70 26.05
C PHE A 203 16.89 -0.72 26.24
N ASP A 204 18.02 -1.02 25.59
CA ASP A 204 19.13 -0.09 25.46
C ASP A 204 19.25 0.42 24.02
N ALA A 205 18.80 1.66 23.79
CA ALA A 205 18.82 2.30 22.47
C ALA A 205 20.22 2.44 21.84
N LYS A 206 21.30 2.35 22.64
CA LYS A 206 22.70 2.37 22.14
C LYS A 206 23.15 1.01 21.62
N ARG A 207 22.50 -0.07 22.05
CA ARG A 207 22.93 -1.45 21.83
C ARG A 207 21.90 -2.27 21.08
N GLU A 208 20.65 -1.85 21.06
CA GLU A 208 19.52 -2.60 20.55
C GLU A 208 18.61 -1.71 19.70
N ARG A 209 17.84 -2.35 18.83
CA ARG A 209 16.84 -1.64 18.02
C ARG A 209 15.79 -2.61 17.49
N CYS A 210 14.55 -2.12 17.41
CA CYS A 210 13.46 -2.76 16.68
C CYS A 210 13.09 -1.84 15.50
N TRP A 211 13.16 -2.38 14.29
CA TRP A 211 12.72 -1.68 13.09
C TRP A 211 11.35 -2.19 12.67
N ILE A 212 10.50 -1.25 12.29
CA ILE A 212 9.17 -1.48 11.74
C ILE A 212 9.18 -1.01 10.28
N ALA A 213 8.77 -1.89 9.38
CA ALA A 213 8.48 -1.54 8.00
C ALA A 213 7.02 -1.11 7.88
N GLU A 214 6.78 0.07 7.33
CA GLU A 214 5.46 0.64 7.13
C GLU A 214 5.25 0.97 5.64
N LYS A 215 4.11 0.56 5.10
CA LYS A 215 3.70 0.82 3.71
C LYS A 215 2.26 1.30 3.72
N ASP A 216 2.01 2.45 3.09
CA ASP A 216 0.68 3.09 3.02
C ASP A 216 0.01 3.27 4.40
N GLY A 217 0.80 3.59 5.44
CA GLY A 217 0.32 3.76 6.82
C GLY A 217 0.18 2.47 7.62
N GLU A 218 0.28 1.31 6.97
CA GLU A 218 0.13 -0.01 7.60
C GLU A 218 1.49 -0.62 7.94
N VAL A 219 1.57 -1.30 9.09
CA VAL A 219 2.76 -2.08 9.45
C VAL A 219 2.79 -3.35 8.59
N VAL A 220 3.90 -3.57 7.91
CA VAL A 220 4.08 -4.69 6.97
C VAL A 220 5.30 -5.56 7.27
N GLY A 221 6.06 -5.23 8.31
CA GLY A 221 7.18 -6.06 8.74
C GLY A 221 7.89 -5.53 9.96
N SER A 222 8.70 -6.40 10.57
CA SER A 222 9.50 -6.06 11.74
C SER A 222 10.80 -6.85 11.75
N ILE A 223 11.82 -6.34 12.45
CA ILE A 223 12.99 -7.10 12.86
C ILE A 223 13.59 -6.48 14.12
N PHE A 224 14.15 -7.32 14.98
CA PHE A 224 14.87 -6.91 16.17
C PHE A 224 16.35 -7.22 16.02
N LEU A 225 17.19 -6.29 16.49
CA LEU A 225 18.56 -6.56 16.88
C LEU A 225 18.68 -6.32 18.38
N VAL A 226 18.97 -7.38 19.13
CA VAL A 226 19.10 -7.34 20.60
C VAL A 226 20.51 -7.72 21.04
N MET A 227 20.91 -7.33 22.23
CA MET A 227 22.21 -7.67 22.80
C MET A 227 22.20 -9.13 23.29
N LYS A 228 23.14 -9.95 22.80
CA LYS A 228 23.41 -11.29 23.38
C LYS A 228 24.59 -11.26 24.34
N SER A 229 25.58 -10.42 24.05
CA SER A 229 26.72 -10.10 24.93
C SER A 229 27.34 -8.76 24.53
N LYS A 230 28.36 -8.31 25.26
CA LYS A 230 29.11 -7.08 24.92
C LYS A 230 29.68 -7.06 23.50
N GLN A 231 29.91 -8.20 22.87
CA GLN A 231 30.49 -8.29 21.52
C GLN A 231 29.56 -8.93 20.48
N VAL A 232 28.45 -9.54 20.91
CA VAL A 232 27.55 -10.30 20.03
C VAL A 232 26.13 -9.74 20.08
N ALA A 233 25.60 -9.39 18.93
CA ALA A 233 24.19 -9.06 18.75
C ALA A 233 23.40 -10.29 18.25
N LYS A 234 22.09 -10.28 18.47
CA LYS A 234 21.18 -11.34 18.01
C LYS A 234 20.04 -10.74 17.18
N LEU A 235 19.83 -11.26 15.98
CA LEU A 235 18.62 -10.98 15.22
C LEU A 235 17.47 -11.84 15.74
N ARG A 236 16.31 -11.21 15.93
CA ARG A 236 15.07 -11.91 16.32
C ARG A 236 13.86 -11.32 15.58
N LEU A 237 12.79 -12.12 15.52
CA LEU A 237 11.45 -11.70 15.10
C LEU A 237 11.43 -10.95 13.75
N LEU A 238 12.13 -11.50 12.75
CA LEU A 238 12.00 -11.01 11.39
C LEU A 238 10.66 -11.50 10.83
N LEU A 239 9.84 -10.55 10.37
CA LEU A 239 8.58 -10.82 9.69
C LEU A 239 8.36 -9.83 8.56
N VAL A 240 7.82 -10.31 7.45
CA VAL A 240 7.27 -9.48 6.36
C VAL A 240 5.92 -10.06 5.97
N GLU A 241 4.89 -9.23 6.00
CA GLU A 241 3.51 -9.58 5.62
C GLU A 241 3.49 -10.18 4.21
N PRO A 242 2.67 -11.23 3.96
CA PRO A 242 2.57 -11.86 2.65
C PRO A 242 2.36 -10.87 1.50
N ALA A 243 1.49 -9.88 1.69
CA ALA A 243 1.17 -8.84 0.70
C ALA A 243 2.33 -7.87 0.39
N ALA A 244 3.39 -7.88 1.20
CA ALA A 244 4.56 -7.01 1.04
C ALA A 244 5.86 -7.79 0.72
N ARG A 245 5.78 -9.11 0.56
CA ARG A 245 6.91 -9.95 0.12
C ARG A 245 7.27 -9.62 -1.34
N GLY A 246 8.53 -9.86 -1.72
CA GLY A 246 9.05 -9.52 -3.05
C GLY A 246 9.44 -8.04 -3.25
N LEU A 247 9.11 -7.15 -2.32
CA LEU A 247 9.46 -5.72 -2.38
C LEU A 247 10.85 -5.38 -1.83
N GLY A 248 11.64 -6.38 -1.46
CA GLY A 248 12.97 -6.19 -0.87
C GLY A 248 12.98 -5.73 0.60
N ILE A 249 11.82 -5.66 1.27
CA ILE A 249 11.69 -5.20 2.67
C ILE A 249 12.57 -6.02 3.62
N GLY A 250 12.49 -7.35 3.55
CA GLY A 250 13.31 -8.23 4.40
C GLY A 250 14.81 -7.96 4.24
N LYS A 251 15.26 -7.73 3.01
CA LYS A 251 16.68 -7.43 2.72
C LYS A 251 17.08 -6.11 3.34
N ARG A 252 16.22 -5.09 3.24
CA ARG A 252 16.48 -3.80 3.87
C ARG A 252 16.49 -3.89 5.39
N LEU A 253 15.53 -4.57 6.00
CA LEU A 253 15.45 -4.80 7.45
C LEU A 253 16.74 -5.45 7.98
N VAL A 254 17.19 -6.55 7.37
CA VAL A 254 18.44 -7.21 7.77
C VAL A 254 19.65 -6.31 7.54
N SER A 255 19.70 -5.57 6.43
CA SER A 255 20.80 -4.65 6.14
C SER A 255 20.92 -3.53 7.19
N GLU A 256 19.78 -2.98 7.65
CA GLU A 256 19.78 -1.98 8.73
C GLU A 256 20.28 -2.55 10.05
N CYS A 257 19.88 -3.77 10.40
CA CYS A 257 20.42 -4.46 11.57
C CYS A 257 21.93 -4.63 11.50
N VAL A 258 22.46 -5.08 10.35
CA VAL A 258 23.91 -5.25 10.17
C VAL A 258 24.63 -3.91 10.27
N ARG A 259 24.09 -2.86 9.64
CA ARG A 259 24.65 -1.50 9.70
C ARG A 259 24.69 -0.97 11.14
N PHE A 260 23.57 -1.05 11.86
CA PHE A 260 23.50 -0.60 13.26
C PHE A 260 24.39 -1.45 14.17
N ALA A 261 24.49 -2.76 13.96
CA ALA A 261 25.36 -3.62 14.75
C ALA A 261 26.84 -3.20 14.65
N ARG A 262 27.30 -2.86 13.44
CA ARG A 262 28.66 -2.31 13.23
C ARG A 262 28.84 -0.98 13.97
N GLN A 263 27.88 -0.07 13.84
CA GLN A 263 27.91 1.24 14.51
C GLN A 263 27.92 1.13 16.04
N ALA A 264 27.19 0.16 16.60
CA ALA A 264 27.14 -0.11 18.03
C ALA A 264 28.36 -0.90 18.55
N GLY A 265 29.35 -1.20 17.69
CA GLY A 265 30.60 -1.86 18.05
C GLY A 265 30.51 -3.37 18.27
N TYR A 266 29.48 -4.04 17.72
CA TYR A 266 29.42 -5.49 17.76
C TYR A 266 30.43 -6.11 16.79
N ARG A 267 31.00 -7.25 17.18
CA ARG A 267 31.93 -8.04 16.34
C ARG A 267 31.24 -9.20 15.62
N LYS A 268 30.04 -9.56 16.04
CA LYS A 268 29.31 -10.71 15.52
C LYS A 268 27.80 -10.52 15.66
N ILE A 269 27.07 -10.99 14.66
CA ILE A 269 25.61 -11.15 14.73
C ILE A 269 25.30 -12.65 14.66
N VAL A 270 24.39 -13.10 15.51
CA VAL A 270 23.85 -14.47 15.45
C VAL A 270 22.34 -14.43 15.29
N LEU A 271 21.75 -15.48 14.76
CA LEU A 271 20.31 -15.63 14.70
C LEU A 271 19.92 -17.09 14.84
N TRP A 272 18.66 -17.30 15.20
CA TRP A 272 18.03 -18.61 15.22
C TRP A 272 16.81 -18.58 14.31
N THR A 273 16.67 -19.59 13.47
CA THR A 273 15.57 -19.78 12.52
C THR A 273 15.21 -21.26 12.43
N GLN A 274 14.11 -21.59 11.73
CA GLN A 274 13.73 -22.96 11.42
C GLN A 274 14.14 -23.32 9.99
N SER A 275 14.55 -24.57 9.77
CA SER A 275 14.98 -25.08 8.46
C SER A 275 13.88 -24.98 7.39
N GLU A 276 12.61 -25.05 7.80
CA GLU A 276 11.42 -24.96 6.96
C GLU A 276 11.07 -23.53 6.49
N LEU A 277 11.90 -22.52 6.83
CA LEU A 277 11.71 -21.12 6.42
C LEU A 277 12.68 -20.74 5.28
N PRO A 278 12.48 -21.23 4.03
CA PRO A 278 13.45 -21.05 2.95
C PRO A 278 13.68 -19.58 2.57
N ALA A 279 12.63 -18.75 2.62
CA ALA A 279 12.74 -17.32 2.33
C ALA A 279 13.64 -16.58 3.33
N ALA A 280 13.51 -16.89 4.63
CA ALA A 280 14.36 -16.30 5.67
C ALA A 280 15.80 -16.80 5.55
N ARG A 281 16.00 -18.10 5.29
CA ARG A 281 17.33 -18.70 5.09
C ARG A 281 18.07 -18.06 3.92
N HIS A 282 17.41 -17.95 2.76
CA HIS A 282 17.97 -17.29 1.58
C HIS A 282 18.36 -15.83 1.86
N LEU A 283 17.54 -15.11 2.63
CA LEU A 283 17.83 -13.74 3.04
C LEU A 283 19.11 -13.63 3.87
N TYR A 284 19.29 -14.54 4.83
CA TYR A 284 20.46 -14.56 5.70
C TYR A 284 21.72 -14.94 4.92
N GLU A 285 21.64 -15.93 4.03
CA GLU A 285 22.74 -16.30 3.11
C GLU A 285 23.18 -15.10 2.26
N GLN A 286 22.23 -14.40 1.63
CA GLN A 286 22.52 -13.19 0.84
C GLN A 286 23.13 -12.05 1.66
N ALA A 287 22.78 -11.95 2.95
CA ALA A 287 23.37 -10.98 3.87
C ALA A 287 24.75 -11.43 4.41
N GLY A 288 25.26 -12.58 3.98
CA GLY A 288 26.58 -13.10 4.34
C GLY A 288 26.61 -13.94 5.63
N PHE A 289 25.45 -14.26 6.22
CA PHE A 289 25.40 -15.18 7.34
C PHE A 289 25.75 -16.59 6.89
N ARG A 290 26.44 -17.34 7.75
CA ARG A 290 26.76 -18.75 7.54
C ARG A 290 26.09 -19.61 8.60
N LEU A 291 25.58 -20.76 8.19
CA LEU A 291 25.04 -21.78 9.08
C LEU A 291 26.16 -22.29 9.99
N VAL A 292 25.94 -22.28 11.31
CA VAL A 292 26.93 -22.75 12.30
C VAL A 292 26.45 -23.95 13.11
N SER A 293 25.14 -24.19 13.20
CA SER A 293 24.60 -25.34 13.92
C SER A 293 23.19 -25.69 13.45
N LYS A 294 22.85 -26.97 13.48
CA LYS A 294 21.52 -27.54 13.26
C LYS A 294 21.17 -28.46 14.42
N ARG A 295 19.95 -28.37 14.94
CA ARG A 295 19.47 -29.24 16.02
C ARG A 295 17.99 -29.57 15.84
N PRO A 296 17.60 -30.86 15.75
CA PRO A 296 16.20 -31.26 15.82
C PRO A 296 15.60 -30.87 17.17
N HIS A 297 14.33 -30.48 17.19
CA HIS A 297 13.57 -30.25 18.42
C HIS A 297 12.07 -30.46 18.21
N ARG A 298 11.35 -30.60 19.33
CA ARG A 298 9.89 -30.69 19.36
C ARG A 298 9.34 -29.45 20.05
N SER A 299 8.54 -28.66 19.36
CA SER A 299 8.01 -27.39 19.89
C SER A 299 6.76 -26.97 19.13
N TRP A 300 5.95 -26.12 19.76
CA TRP A 300 4.80 -25.44 19.14
C TRP A 300 3.79 -26.36 18.43
N GLY A 301 3.60 -27.58 18.93
CA GLY A 301 2.67 -28.56 18.36
C GLY A 301 3.26 -29.41 17.22
N ARG A 302 4.56 -29.26 16.93
CA ARG A 302 5.29 -29.98 15.89
C ARG A 302 6.45 -30.79 16.47
N ASP A 303 6.74 -31.94 15.86
CA ASP A 303 7.78 -32.89 16.29
C ASP A 303 8.93 -33.07 15.26
N ASP A 304 8.81 -32.42 14.11
CA ASP A 304 9.68 -32.51 12.94
C ASP A 304 10.54 -31.25 12.71
N LEU A 305 10.64 -30.37 13.71
CA LEU A 305 11.35 -29.09 13.58
C LEU A 305 12.87 -29.25 13.67
N VAL A 306 13.59 -28.46 12.86
CA VAL A 306 15.05 -28.35 12.92
C VAL A 306 15.45 -26.89 13.07
N ALA A 307 15.95 -26.59 14.27
CA ALA A 307 16.52 -25.31 14.64
C ALA A 307 17.86 -25.10 13.92
N GLU A 308 18.00 -23.97 13.23
CA GLU A 308 19.26 -23.55 12.60
C GLU A 308 19.81 -22.29 13.29
N THR A 309 21.09 -22.33 13.67
CA THR A 309 21.82 -21.15 14.11
C THR A 309 22.69 -20.65 12.98
N TRP A 310 22.57 -19.36 12.66
CA TRP A 310 23.39 -18.69 11.65
C TRP A 310 24.21 -17.57 12.29
N ALA A 311 25.38 -17.29 11.74
CA ALA A 311 26.29 -16.26 12.24
C ALA A 311 26.92 -15.44 11.13
N LEU A 312 27.10 -14.15 11.39
CA LEU A 312 27.84 -13.20 10.58
C LEU A 312 28.92 -12.56 11.45
N THR A 313 30.18 -12.67 11.03
CA THR A 313 31.28 -11.90 11.64
C THR A 313 31.28 -10.50 11.04
N LEU A 314 31.34 -9.49 11.90
CA LEU A 314 31.43 -8.09 11.50
C LEU A 314 32.91 -7.71 11.48
N GLN A 315 33.39 -7.29 10.31
CA GLN A 315 34.64 -6.56 10.15
C GLN A 315 34.45 -5.13 10.63
#